data_AF-A0A671MLZ3-F1
#
_entry.id   AF-A0A671MLZ3-F1
#
_cell.length_a   1.000
_cell.length_b   1.000
_cell.length_c   1.000
_cell.angle_alpha   90.00
_cell.angle_beta   90.00
_cell.angle_gamma   90.00
#
_symmetry.space_group_name_H-M   'P 1'
#
loop_
_entity.id
_entity.type
_entity.pdbx_description
1 polymer ?
#
loop_
_entity_poly.entity_id
_entity_poly.type
_entity_poly.pdbx_seq_one_letter_code
_entity_poly.pdbx_strand_id
1 'polypeptide(L)'
;VHVKIYLKKHILPTDFQTDNKTAWVEHLVNNDLCGRTPVQSFIKDSEENIKLICNGSGTKTRDNYIKSTNLFQVYNIESENSTSQMLEWECKVNCATAKYHVIVECQKKLPVHYHAQHIEKNKRPYPCYYI
;
A
#
# COMPACT_ATOMS: atom_id res chain seq x y z
N VAL A 1 8.24 -16.30 6.94
CA VAL A 1 6.97 -15.82 7.52
C VAL A 1 6.76 -14.32 7.27
N HIS A 2 7.72 -13.45 7.57
CA HIS A 2 7.56 -11.98 7.41
C HIS A 2 7.27 -11.48 5.98
N VAL A 3 7.94 -12.02 4.96
CA VAL A 3 7.76 -11.57 3.55
C VAL A 3 6.34 -11.80 3.03
N LYS A 4 5.73 -12.96 3.33
CA LYS A 4 4.34 -13.26 2.90
C LYS A 4 3.33 -12.29 3.53
N ILE A 5 3.56 -11.90 4.78
CA ILE A 5 2.71 -10.93 5.50
C ILE A 5 2.87 -9.53 4.88
N TYR A 6 4.09 -9.13 4.53
CA TYR A 6 4.34 -7.87 3.82
C TYR A 6 3.59 -7.81 2.49
N LEU A 7 3.71 -8.88 1.68
CA LEU A 7 3.08 -8.95 0.36
C LEU A 7 1.57 -8.81 0.46
N LYS A 8 0.92 -9.59 1.33
CA LYS A 8 -0.53 -9.53 1.56
C LYS A 8 -1.02 -8.13 2.00
N LYS A 9 -0.21 -7.40 2.78
CA LYS A 9 -0.61 -6.12 3.39
C LYS A 9 -0.34 -4.89 2.54
N HIS A 10 0.53 -5.00 1.55
CA HIS A 10 1.04 -3.83 0.84
C HIS A 10 1.08 -3.98 -0.68
N ILE A 11 0.88 -5.18 -1.23
CA ILE A 11 0.97 -5.40 -2.68
C ILE A 11 -0.38 -5.86 -3.21
N LEU A 12 -0.90 -5.14 -4.19
CA LEU A 12 -2.17 -5.47 -4.84
C LEU A 12 -1.96 -6.46 -5.98
N PRO A 13 -2.94 -7.36 -6.23
CA PRO A 13 -2.99 -8.12 -7.47
C PRO A 13 -2.98 -7.20 -8.70
N THR A 14 -2.36 -7.67 -9.79
CA THR A 14 -2.24 -6.90 -11.04
C THR A 14 -3.60 -6.52 -11.64
N ASP A 15 -4.60 -7.37 -11.48
CA ASP A 15 -5.98 -7.21 -11.96
C ASP A 15 -6.89 -6.46 -10.98
N PHE A 16 -6.38 -6.02 -9.82
CA PHE A 16 -7.16 -5.33 -8.82
C PHE A 16 -7.74 -4.00 -9.34
N GLN A 17 -9.05 -3.79 -9.16
CA GLN A 17 -9.78 -2.60 -9.61
C GLN A 17 -9.59 -1.43 -8.63
N THR A 18 -8.52 -0.66 -8.83
CA THR A 18 -8.12 0.43 -7.92
C THR A 18 -9.03 1.65 -7.94
N ASP A 19 -9.85 1.78 -8.99
CA ASP A 19 -10.86 2.81 -9.22
C ASP A 19 -12.27 2.38 -8.78
N ASN A 20 -12.41 1.19 -8.19
CA ASN A 20 -13.68 0.68 -7.69
C ASN A 20 -13.69 0.67 -6.16
N LYS A 21 -14.56 1.50 -5.56
CA LYS A 21 -14.70 1.58 -4.10
C LYS A 21 -15.15 0.26 -3.48
N THR A 22 -16.05 -0.48 -4.13
CA THR A 22 -16.52 -1.79 -3.65
C THR A 22 -15.39 -2.81 -3.64
N ALA A 23 -14.54 -2.83 -4.68
CA ALA A 23 -13.38 -3.72 -4.72
C ALA A 23 -12.39 -3.44 -3.58
N TRP A 24 -12.19 -2.17 -3.20
CA TRP A 24 -11.41 -1.80 -2.02
C TRP A 24 -12.02 -2.30 -0.73
N VAL A 25 -13.33 -2.11 -0.55
CA VAL A 25 -14.06 -2.62 0.62
C VAL A 25 -13.83 -4.12 0.74
N GLU A 26 -14.20 -4.90 -0.29
CA GLU A 26 -14.06 -6.36 -0.31
C GLU A 26 -12.61 -6.81 -0.03
N HIS A 27 -11.62 -6.15 -0.64
CA HIS A 27 -10.22 -6.47 -0.39
C HIS A 27 -9.83 -6.26 1.07
N LEU A 28 -10.22 -5.14 1.67
CA LEU A 28 -9.90 -4.84 3.06
C LEU A 28 -10.63 -5.77 4.02
N VAL A 29 -11.88 -6.14 3.73
CA VAL A 29 -12.69 -7.10 4.52
C VAL A 29 -12.04 -8.48 4.48
N ASN A 30 -11.87 -9.04 3.28
CA ASN A 30 -11.44 -10.42 3.07
C ASN A 30 -10.01 -10.68 3.55
N ASN A 31 -9.23 -9.62 3.77
CA ASN A 31 -7.85 -9.71 4.25
C ASN A 31 -7.65 -9.24 5.70
N ASP A 32 -8.73 -8.94 6.43
CA ASP A 32 -8.70 -8.41 7.81
C ASP A 32 -7.87 -7.13 7.94
N LEU A 33 -8.00 -6.24 6.95
CA LEU A 33 -7.24 -4.98 6.88
C LEU A 33 -8.10 -3.76 7.24
N CYS A 34 -9.42 -3.83 7.21
CA CYS A 34 -10.26 -2.67 7.51
C CYS A 34 -10.03 -2.11 8.94
N GLY A 35 -9.87 -0.79 9.08
CA GLY A 35 -9.73 -0.14 10.39
C GLY A 35 -8.45 -0.47 11.16
N ARG A 36 -7.52 -1.24 10.57
CA ARG A 36 -6.29 -1.70 11.24
C ARG A 36 -5.32 -0.56 11.57
N THR A 37 -5.32 0.50 10.78
CA THR A 37 -4.47 1.69 10.93
C THR A 37 -5.15 2.87 10.22
N PRO A 38 -4.92 4.13 10.64
CA PRO A 38 -5.58 5.29 10.03
C PRO A 38 -5.39 5.38 8.51
N VAL A 39 -4.20 5.05 8.02
CA VAL A 39 -3.88 4.99 6.59
C VAL A 39 -3.08 3.72 6.28
N GLN A 40 -3.49 2.98 5.25
CA GLN A 40 -2.76 1.85 4.69
C GLN A 40 -2.27 2.16 3.28
N SER A 41 -0.99 1.90 3.02
CA SER A 41 -0.39 2.11 1.71
C SER A 41 -0.26 0.78 0.96
N PHE A 42 -0.77 0.76 -0.27
CA PHE A 42 -0.70 -0.37 -1.18
C PHE A 42 -0.03 0.02 -2.49
N ILE A 43 0.80 -0.87 -3.02
CA ILE A 43 1.48 -0.73 -4.30
C ILE A 43 0.81 -1.68 -5.29
N LYS A 44 0.42 -1.17 -6.46
CA LYS A 44 -0.01 -2.01 -7.58
C LYS A 44 1.16 -2.21 -8.54
N ASP A 45 1.91 -3.29 -8.32
CA ASP A 45 3.06 -3.68 -9.14
C ASP A 45 3.35 -5.18 -8.95
N SER A 46 4.23 -5.75 -9.77
CA SER A 46 4.66 -7.14 -9.63
C SER A 46 5.52 -7.31 -8.38
N GLU A 47 5.39 -8.47 -7.71
CA GLU A 47 6.25 -8.79 -6.57
C GLU A 47 7.74 -8.75 -6.95
N GLU A 48 8.08 -9.10 -8.19
CA GLU A 48 9.44 -9.07 -8.71
C GLU A 48 9.99 -7.65 -8.72
N ASN A 49 9.22 -6.67 -9.23
CA ASN A 49 9.61 -5.26 -9.22
C ASN A 49 9.82 -4.72 -7.81
N ILE A 50 8.97 -5.13 -6.87
CA ILE A 50 9.11 -4.71 -5.46
C ILE A 50 10.34 -5.38 -4.82
N LYS A 51 10.63 -6.65 -5.12
CA LYS A 51 11.84 -7.35 -4.66
C LYS A 51 13.10 -6.69 -5.20
N LEU A 52 13.07 -6.12 -6.42
CA LEU A 52 14.23 -5.42 -6.99
C LEU A 52 14.69 -4.21 -6.17
N ILE A 53 13.81 -3.59 -5.39
CA ILE A 53 14.19 -2.53 -4.44
C ILE A 53 15.30 -3.03 -3.51
N CYS A 54 15.15 -4.25 -2.98
CA CYS A 54 16.13 -4.88 -2.09
C CYS A 54 17.32 -5.53 -2.81
N ASN A 55 17.30 -5.61 -4.15
CA ASN A 55 18.30 -6.32 -4.97
C ASN A 55 19.09 -5.38 -5.91
N GLY A 56 19.23 -4.11 -5.54
CA GLY A 56 20.11 -3.16 -6.24
C GLY A 56 19.39 -2.07 -7.04
N SER A 57 18.06 -2.10 -7.14
CA SER A 57 17.28 -1.00 -7.76
C SER A 57 16.87 0.10 -6.77
N GLY A 58 17.40 0.07 -5.55
CA GLY A 58 17.14 1.05 -4.52
C GLY A 58 18.41 1.59 -3.87
N THR A 59 18.30 2.76 -3.24
CA THR A 59 19.38 3.42 -2.52
C THR A 59 19.19 3.24 -1.02
N LYS A 60 20.25 2.78 -0.34
CA LYS A 60 20.24 2.65 1.13
C LYS A 60 20.07 4.04 1.75
N THR A 61 19.11 4.17 2.66
CA THR A 61 18.86 5.43 3.40
C THR A 61 19.49 5.39 4.78
N ARG A 62 19.14 4.38 5.58
CA ARG A 62 19.68 4.11 6.92
C ARG A 62 19.47 2.63 7.25
N ASP A 63 20.38 2.02 8.01
CA ASP A 63 20.25 0.64 8.51
C ASP A 63 19.86 -0.36 7.41
N ASN A 64 18.72 -1.04 7.51
CA ASN A 64 18.21 -1.97 6.49
C ASN A 64 17.10 -1.35 5.62
N TYR A 65 16.93 -0.03 5.65
CA TYR A 65 15.91 0.68 4.88
C TYR A 65 16.44 1.13 3.52
N ILE A 66 15.77 0.68 2.47
CA ILE A 66 16.14 0.95 1.09
C ILE A 66 15.01 1.72 0.42
N LYS A 67 15.34 2.89 -0.13
CA LYS A 67 14.45 3.74 -0.92
C LYS A 67 14.49 3.31 -2.37
N SER A 68 13.34 3.16 -3.02
CA SER A 68 13.28 2.85 -4.44
C SER A 68 13.86 3.98 -5.31
N THR A 69 14.59 3.62 -6.36
CA THR A 69 15.02 4.59 -7.38
C THR A 69 13.87 4.93 -8.32
N ASN A 70 13.04 3.94 -8.66
CA ASN A 70 11.84 4.14 -9.47
C ASN A 70 10.66 4.62 -8.60
N LEU A 71 9.74 5.34 -9.26
CA LEU A 71 8.46 5.71 -8.68
C LEU A 71 7.46 4.56 -8.82
N PHE A 72 6.73 4.28 -7.74
CA PHE A 72 5.65 3.31 -7.69
C PHE A 72 4.31 4.04 -7.55
N GLN A 73 3.27 3.53 -8.21
CA GLN A 73 1.91 3.98 -7.94
C GLN A 73 1.49 3.44 -6.57
N VAL A 74 1.25 4.32 -5.61
CA VAL A 74 0.82 3.97 -4.26
C VAL A 74 -0.59 4.49 -4.01
N TYR A 75 -1.43 3.61 -3.46
CA TYR A 75 -2.78 3.88 -3.02
C TYR A 75 -2.80 3.96 -1.50
N ASN A 76 -3.12 5.12 -0.98
CA ASN A 76 -3.30 5.37 0.45
C ASN A 76 -4.78 5.25 0.77
N ILE A 77 -5.09 4.30 1.63
CA ILE A 77 -6.43 3.90 1.99
C ILE A 77 -6.67 4.29 3.44
N GLU A 78 -7.54 5.28 3.63
CA GLU A 78 -8.15 5.54 4.92
C GLU A 78 -9.35 4.61 5.04
N SER A 79 -9.35 3.76 6.07
CA SER A 79 -10.50 2.92 6.35
C SER A 79 -10.83 2.87 7.83
N GLU A 80 -12.14 2.88 8.12
CA GLU A 80 -12.68 2.84 9.46
C GLU A 80 -13.75 1.74 9.56
N ASN A 81 -13.75 1.06 10.70
CA ASN A 81 -14.85 0.18 11.06
C ASN A 81 -15.99 1.05 11.58
N SER A 82 -17.09 1.11 10.84
CA SER A 82 -18.30 1.79 11.28
C SER A 82 -19.30 0.73 11.76
N THR A 83 -19.72 0.82 13.02
CA THR A 83 -20.95 0.16 13.48
C THR A 83 -22.11 1.09 13.16
N SER A 84 -22.88 0.75 12.13
CA SER A 84 -24.17 1.42 11.94
C SER A 84 -25.11 1.03 13.09
N GLN A 85 -26.08 1.89 13.42
CA GLN A 85 -27.08 1.62 14.47
C GLN A 85 -27.97 0.40 14.17
N MET A 86 -27.83 -0.22 12.99
CA MET A 86 -28.56 -1.40 12.54
C MET A 86 -27.59 -2.54 12.20
N LEU A 87 -26.88 -3.08 13.20
CA LEU A 87 -26.26 -4.42 13.27
C LEU A 87 -25.39 -4.96 12.10
N GLU A 88 -25.16 -4.21 11.03
CA GLU A 88 -24.26 -4.56 9.94
C GLU A 88 -22.99 -3.71 10.01
N TRP A 89 -21.86 -4.40 10.05
CA TRP A 89 -20.53 -3.81 10.02
C TRP A 89 -20.25 -3.26 8.62
N GLU A 90 -19.81 -2.00 8.54
CA GLU A 90 -19.44 -1.37 7.27
C GLU A 90 -17.99 -0.89 7.32
N CYS A 91 -17.20 -1.30 6.32
CA CYS A 91 -15.86 -0.77 6.09
C CYS A 91 -15.94 0.48 5.22
N LYS A 92 -15.87 1.66 5.83
CA LYS A 92 -15.80 2.91 5.06
C LYS A 92 -14.40 3.08 4.51
N VAL A 93 -14.31 3.49 3.25
CA VAL A 93 -13.05 3.64 2.53
C VAL A 93 -12.99 5.00 1.86
N ASN A 94 -11.89 5.71 2.08
CA ASN A 94 -11.42 6.82 1.25
C ASN A 94 -10.06 6.44 0.64
N CYS A 95 -9.86 6.76 -0.63
CA CYS A 95 -8.65 6.39 -1.36
C CYS A 95 -8.04 7.60 -2.05
N ALA A 96 -6.75 7.82 -1.81
CA ALA A 96 -5.93 8.78 -2.52
C ALA A 96 -4.70 8.10 -3.12
N THR A 97 -4.30 8.48 -4.32
CA THR A 97 -3.22 7.82 -5.05
C THR A 97 -2.27 8.83 -5.70
N ALA A 98 -1.00 8.44 -5.78
CA ALA A 98 0.06 9.19 -6.44
C ALA A 98 1.26 8.28 -6.75
N LYS A 99 2.26 8.83 -7.43
CA LYS A 99 3.55 8.18 -7.63
C LYS A 99 4.53 8.57 -6.53
N TYR A 100 5.16 7.58 -5.89
CA TYR A 100 6.08 7.78 -4.77
C TYR A 100 7.36 6.98 -4.94
N HIS A 101 8.44 7.50 -4.37
CA HIS A 101 9.54 6.63 -3.96
C HIS A 101 9.15 5.94 -2.66
N VAL A 102 9.13 4.62 -2.64
CA VAL A 102 8.80 3.83 -1.45
C VAL A 102 10.08 3.48 -0.69
N ILE A 103 9.99 3.43 0.63
CA ILE A 103 11.08 3.04 1.52
C ILE A 103 10.64 1.77 2.23
N VAL A 104 11.39 0.70 2.03
CA VAL A 104 11.10 -0.62 2.59
C VAL A 104 12.27 -1.10 3.43
N GLU A 105 11.99 -1.83 4.49
CA GLU A 105 13.02 -2.60 5.19
C GLU A 105 13.29 -3.88 4.43
N CYS A 106 14.58 -4.17 4.21
CA CYS A 106 15.04 -5.35 3.50
C CYS A 106 15.76 -6.31 4.46
N GLN A 107 15.36 -7.58 4.46
CA GLN A 107 16.06 -8.66 5.17
C GLN A 107 16.37 -9.78 4.20
N LYS A 108 17.63 -10.25 4.18
CA LYS A 108 18.11 -11.27 3.23
C LYS A 108 17.69 -10.98 1.78
N LYS A 109 17.82 -9.70 1.37
CA LYS A 109 17.44 -9.17 0.05
C LYS A 109 15.95 -9.26 -0.30
N LEU A 110 15.07 -9.38 0.68
CA LEU A 110 13.62 -9.38 0.49
C LEU A 110 12.96 -8.26 1.31
N PRO A 111 11.92 -7.60 0.76
CA PRO A 111 11.16 -6.60 1.51
C PRO A 111 10.34 -7.30 2.60
N VAL A 112 10.42 -6.76 3.82
CA VAL A 112 9.71 -7.31 5.00
C VAL A 112 8.83 -6.31 5.71
N HIS A 113 9.05 -5.01 5.49
CA HIS A 113 8.29 -3.95 6.14
C HIS A 113 8.20 -2.70 5.25
N TYR A 114 7.03 -2.09 5.17
CA TYR A 114 6.82 -0.81 4.50
C TYR A 114 7.08 0.31 5.51
N HIS A 115 8.15 1.09 5.31
CA HIS A 115 8.55 2.10 6.29
C HIS A 115 7.92 3.46 6.01
N ALA A 116 8.08 3.97 4.79
CA ALA A 116 7.66 5.32 4.42
C ALA A 116 7.58 5.48 2.91
N GLN A 117 7.12 6.64 2.45
CA GLN A 117 7.12 7.03 1.06
C GLN A 117 7.32 8.53 0.88
N HIS A 118 8.01 8.90 -0.19
CA HIS A 118 8.27 10.29 -0.55
C HIS A 118 7.71 10.59 -1.92
N ILE A 119 6.78 11.54 -1.96
CA ILE A 119 6.28 12.12 -3.20
C ILE A 119 7.26 13.20 -3.68
N GLU A 120 7.37 13.38 -4.99
CA GLU A 120 8.13 14.50 -5.54
C GLU A 120 7.53 15.85 -5.10
N LYS A 121 8.39 16.87 -4.95
CA LYS A 121 7.94 18.23 -4.61
C LYS A 121 6.89 18.71 -5.63
N ASN A 122 5.86 19.40 -5.14
CA ASN A 122 4.74 19.96 -5.91
C ASN A 122 3.78 18.94 -6.54
N LYS A 123 3.91 17.64 -6.27
CA LYS A 123 2.89 16.65 -6.59
C LYS A 123 1.96 16.46 -5.40
N ARG A 124 0.68 16.23 -5.68
CA ARG A 124 -0.34 15.96 -4.65
C ARG A 124 -1.08 14.66 -4.99
N PRO A 125 -1.45 13.86 -3.98
CA PRO A 125 -2.34 12.73 -4.20
C PRO A 125 -3.68 13.20 -4.75
N TYR A 126 -4.30 12.38 -5.58
CA TYR A 126 -5.64 12.60 -6.13
C TYR A 126 -6.56 11.43 -5.76
N PRO A 127 -7.90 11.62 -5.73
CA PRO A 127 -8.83 10.54 -5.43
C PRO A 127 -8.68 9.36 -6.39
N CYS A 128 -8.77 8.13 -5.87
CA CYS A 128 -8.68 6.92 -6.71
C CYS A 128 -9.89 6.71 -7.60
N TYR A 129 -11.04 7.24 -7.18
CA TYR A 129 -12.30 7.21 -7.88
C TYR A 129 -12.92 8.60 -7.84
N TYR A 130 -13.62 8.95 -8.91
CA TYR A 130 -14.46 10.14 -8.95
C TYR A 130 -15.83 9.77 -8.37
N ILE A 131 -16.32 10.63 -7.47
CA ILE A 131 -17.64 10.48 -6.81
C ILE A 131 -18.70 11.07 -7.72
#